data_AF-A0A833PND3-F1
#
_entry.id   AF-A0A833PND3-F1
#
_cell.length_a   1.000
_cell.length_b   1.000
_cell.length_c   1.000
_cell.angle_alpha   90.00
_cell.angle_beta   90.00
_cell.angle_gamma   90.00
#
_symmetry.space_group_name_H-M   'P 1'
#
loop_
_entity.id
_entity.type
_entity.pdbx_description
1 polymer ?
#
loop_
_entity_poly.entity_id
_entity_poly.type
_entity_poly.pdbx_seq_one_letter_code
_entity_poly.pdbx_strand_id
1 'polypeptide(L)' 'MRSKVEPMKDVVRMIRKHFAGIVAWTQTRQTNGFLEAINGLFQAAKRKARGYTNLTTMRTVLFLIAGKLDFSKSNPHVA' A
#
# COMPACT_ATOMS: atom_id res chain seq x y z
N MET A 1 -32.32 8.03 -11.92
CA MET A 1 -32.33 6.70 -11.29
C MET A 1 -33.58 6.57 -10.43
N ARG A 2 -34.49 5.66 -10.78
CA ARG A 2 -35.78 5.47 -10.08
C ARG A 2 -35.69 4.30 -9.09
N SER A 3 -34.69 4.32 -8.21
CA SER A 3 -34.55 3.35 -7.10
C SER A 3 -34.84 4.07 -5.78
N LYS A 4 -35.53 3.41 -4.84
CA LYS A 4 -35.74 3.91 -3.47
C LYS A 4 -34.59 3.55 -2.52
N VAL A 5 -33.57 2.86 -3.02
CA VAL A 5 -32.41 2.41 -2.23
C VAL A 5 -31.25 3.35 -2.50
N GLU A 6 -31.07 4.33 -1.60
CA GLU A 6 -30.00 5.33 -1.70
C GLU A 6 -28.59 4.73 -1.78
N PRO A 7 -28.24 3.68 -0.99
CA PRO A 7 -26.95 3.01 -1.12
C PRO A 7 -26.65 2.49 -2.53
N MET A 8 -27.69 2.02 -3.24
CA MET A 8 -27.54 1.53 -4.61
C MET A 8 -27.28 2.67 -5.60
N LYS A 9 -27.82 3.87 -5.34
CA LYS A 9 -27.53 5.05 -6.16
C LYS A 9 -26.07 5.49 -6.01
N ASP A 10 -25.51 5.40 -4.82
CA ASP A 10 -24.12 5.77 -4.56
C ASP A 10 -23.15 4.82 -5.24
N VAL A 11 -23.42 3.51 -5.18
CA VAL A 11 -22.62 2.50 -5.90
C VAL A 11 -22.65 2.76 -7.40
N VAL A 12 -23.83 2.99 -8.00
CA VAL A 12 -23.93 3.28 -9.44
C VAL A 12 -23.23 4.58 -9.81
N ARG A 13 -23.30 5.61 -8.95
CA ARG A 13 -22.58 6.87 -9.17
C ARG A 13 -21.07 6.67 -9.14
N MET A 14 -20.57 5.87 -8.20
CA MET A 14 -19.16 5.49 -8.12
C MET A 14 -18.72 4.73 -9.37
N ILE A 15 -19.49 3.71 -9.79
CA ILE A 15 -19.18 2.94 -11.01
C ILE A 15 -19.14 3.85 -12.23
N ARG A 16 -20.11 4.76 -12.40
CA ARG A 16 -20.12 5.73 -13.51
C ARG A 16 -18.91 6.66 -13.48
N LYS A 17 -18.51 7.14 -12.30
CA LYS A 17 -17.33 8.01 -12.13
C LYS A 17 -16.02 7.31 -12.50
N HIS A 18 -15.92 6.00 -12.28
CA HIS A 18 -14.70 5.21 -12.51
C HIS A 18 -14.79 4.27 -13.73
N PHE A 19 -15.82 4.41 -14.57
CA PHE A 19 -16.13 3.48 -15.65
C PHE A 19 -14.97 3.27 -16.63
N ALA A 20 -14.26 4.35 -16.98
CA ALA A 20 -13.10 4.27 -17.87
C ALA A 20 -11.97 3.38 -17.30
N GLY A 21 -11.71 3.47 -15.99
CA GLY A 21 -10.73 2.61 -15.31
C GLY A 21 -11.18 1.15 -15.24
N ILE A 22 -12.48 0.91 -15.02
CA ILE A 22 -13.06 -0.44 -15.02
C ILE A 22 -12.89 -1.11 -16.39
N VAL A 23 -13.18 -0.37 -17.47
CA VAL A 23 -12.99 -0.88 -18.84
C VAL A 23 -11.51 -1.11 -19.14
N ALA A 24 -10.62 -0.18 -18.78
CA ALA A 24 -9.17 -0.35 -18.97
C ALA A 24 -8.60 -1.57 -18.22
N TRP A 25 -9.15 -1.90 -17.05
CA TRP A 25 -8.76 -3.09 -16.30
C TRP A 25 -9.07 -4.40 -17.07
N THR A 26 -10.13 -4.45 -17.87
CA THR A 26 -10.46 -5.66 -18.66
C THR A 26 -9.37 -6.06 -19.65
N GLN A 27 -8.64 -5.07 -20.18
CA GLN A 27 -7.56 -5.28 -21.13
C GLN A 27 -6.21 -5.49 -20.43
N THR A 28 -5.95 -4.69 -19.39
CA THR A 28 -4.64 -4.68 -18.72
C THR A 28 -4.52 -5.77 -17.64
N ARG A 29 -5.65 -6.22 -17.07
CA ARG A 29 -5.74 -7.14 -15.92
C ARG A 29 -4.78 -6.80 -14.79
N GLN A 30 -4.47 -5.51 -14.63
CA GLN A 30 -3.54 -5.05 -13.60
C GLN A 30 -4.10 -5.37 -12.22
N THR A 31 -3.30 -6.06 -11.41
CA THR A 31 -3.67 -6.40 -10.04
C THR A 31 -3.11 -5.35 -9.10
N ASN A 32 -3.87 -5.04 -8.03
CA ASN A 32 -3.36 -4.18 -6.97
C ASN A 32 -2.32 -4.88 -6.08
N GLY A 33 -2.00 -6.15 -6.32
CA GLY A 33 -1.12 -6.94 -5.46
C GLY A 33 0.28 -6.35 -5.28
N PHE A 34 0.84 -5.73 -6.33
CA PHE A 34 2.12 -5.03 -6.22
C PHE A 34 2.03 -3.78 -5.32
N LEU A 35 0.97 -2.98 -5.48
CA LEU A 35 0.71 -1.81 -4.64
C LEU A 35 0.42 -2.20 -3.19
N GLU A 36 -0.27 -3.32 -2.98
CA GLU A 36 -0.53 -3.89 -1.65
C GLU A 36 0.74 -4.40 -0.99
N ALA A 37 1.65 -5.05 -1.74
CA ALA A 37 2.96 -5.44 -1.23
C ALA A 37 3.77 -4.22 -0.77
N ILE A 38 3.78 -3.14 -1.55
CA ILE A 38 4.41 -1.86 -1.16
C ILE A 38 3.75 -1.29 0.11
N ASN A 39 2.42 -1.28 0.17
CA ASN A 39 1.71 -0.79 1.34
C ASN A 39 2.02 -1.63 2.59
N GLY A 40 2.16 -2.95 2.44
CA GLY A 40 2.60 -3.87 3.50
C GLY A 40 3.99 -3.53 4.04
N LEU A 41 4.96 -3.26 3.16
CA LEU A 41 6.31 -2.81 3.55
C LEU A 41 6.26 -1.47 4.30
N PHE A 42 5.46 -0.53 3.82
CA PHE A 42 5.26 0.77 4.48
C PHE A 42 4.65 0.63 5.87
N GLN A 43 3.63 -0.22 6.01
CA GLN A 43 3.03 -0.49 7.31
C GLN A 43 3.99 -1.20 8.27
N ALA A 44 4.79 -2.15 7.77
CA ALA A 44 5.82 -2.81 8.57
C ALA A 44 6.86 -1.79 9.06
N ALA A 45 7.31 -0.89 8.18
CA ALA A 45 8.22 0.20 8.53
C ALA A 45 7.63 1.13 9.59
N LYS A 46 6.38 1.56 9.39
CA LYS A 46 5.67 2.40 10.37
C LYS A 46 5.51 1.70 11.73
N ARG A 47 5.21 0.39 11.75
CA ARG A 47 5.12 -0.39 12.99
C ARG A 47 6.46 -0.48 13.72
N LYS A 48 7.55 -0.76 13.00
CA LYS A 48 8.91 -0.80 13.57
C LYS A 48 9.42 0.57 14.00
N ALA A 49 8.98 1.63 13.32
CA ALA A 49 9.35 3.01 13.63
C ALA A 49 8.39 3.70 14.63
N ARG A 50 7.43 2.98 15.24
CA ARG A 50 6.59 3.56 16.30
C ARG A 50 7.46 4.03 17.46
N GLY A 51 7.23 5.26 17.93
CA GLY A 51 8.01 5.91 18.98
C GLY A 51 9.07 6.89 18.46
N TYR A 52 9.42 6.84 17.17
CA TYR A 52 10.27 7.85 16.55
C TYR A 52 9.41 9.00 16.00
N THR A 53 9.77 10.22 16.37
CA THR A 53 9.08 11.44 15.92
C THR A 53 9.62 12.00 14.60
N ASN A 54 10.81 11.55 14.17
CA ASN A 54 11.49 12.05 12.98
C ASN A 54 11.14 11.25 11.72
N LEU A 55 10.73 11.96 10.66
CA LEU A 55 10.49 11.39 9.33
C LEU A 55 11.74 10.75 8.70
N THR A 56 12.92 11.30 8.98
CA THR A 56 14.19 10.72 8.51
C THR A 56 14.36 9.31 9.06
N THR A 57 14.01 9.07 10.33
CA THR A 57 14.08 7.74 10.94
C THR A 57 13.10 6.77 10.29
N MET A 58 11.86 7.19 10.02
CA MET A 58 10.89 6.36 9.28
C MET A 58 11.40 5.98 7.89
N ARG A 59 12.01 6.93 7.16
CA ARG A 59 12.60 6.67 5.83
C ARG A 59 13.74 5.66 5.90
N THR A 60 14.62 5.78 6.90
CA THR A 60 15.71 4.81 7.13
C THR A 60 15.16 3.41 7.43
N VAL A 61 14.18 3.29 8.33
CA VAL A 61 13.54 1.99 8.64
C VAL A 61 12.86 1.39 7.41
N LEU A 62 12.24 2.20 6.56
CA LEU A 62 11.64 1.74 5.31
C LEU A 62 12.70 1.15 4.37
N PHE A 63 13.83 1.83 4.18
CA PHE A 63 14.92 1.32 3.35
C PHE A 63 15.55 0.04 3.92
N LEU A 64 15.68 -0.05 5.25
CA LEU A 64 16.17 -1.25 5.93
C LEU A 64 15.26 -2.46 5.67
N ILE A 65 13.94 -2.26 5.73
CA ILE A 65 12.96 -3.34 5.50
C ILE A 65 12.87 -3.71 4.00
N ALA A 66 12.83 -2.72 3.11
CA ALA A 66 12.71 -2.95 1.68
C ALA A 66 14.00 -3.55 1.09
N GLY A 67 15.17 -3.11 1.57
CA GLY A 67 16.47 -3.54 1.08
C GLY A 67 16.94 -4.90 1.62
N LYS A 68 16.23 -5.50 2.58
CA LYS A 68 16.61 -6.77 3.25
C LYS A 68 18.11 -6.84 3.57
N LEU A 69 18.64 -5.75 4.14
CA LEU A 69 20.07 -5.62 4.41
C LEU A 69 20.48 -6.65 5.47
N ASP A 70 21.46 -7.47 5.13
CA ASP A 70 22.07 -8.46 6.01
C ASP A 70 23.26 -7.82 6.74
N PHE A 71 23.09 -7.56 8.03
CA PHE A 71 24.11 -6.96 8.87
C PHE A 71 25.03 -7.99 9.53
N SER A 72 24.80 -9.29 9.34
CA SER A 72 25.64 -10.35 9.93
C SER A 72 27.09 -10.28 9.44
N LYS A 73 27.31 -9.81 8.22
CA LYS A 73 28.64 -9.69 7.61
C LYS A 73 29.46 -8.52 8.17
N SER A 74 28.81 -7.48 8.68
CA SER A 74 29.46 -6.26 9.15
C SER A 74 29.42 -6.08 10.66
N ASN A 75 28.54 -6.80 11.37
CA ASN A 75 28.37 -6.68 12.80
C ASN A 75 28.40 -8.08 13.46
N PRO A 76 29.47 -8.40 14.22
CA PRO A 76 29.62 -9.71 14.88
C PRO A 76 28.63 -9.94 16.03
N HIS A 77 27.80 -8.96 16.38
CA HIS A 77 26.82 -9.04 17.47
C HIS A 77 25.36 -9.12 16.97
N VAL A 78 25.12 -9.31 15.67
CA VAL A 78 23.77 -9.58 15.16
C VAL A 78 23.44 -11.04 15.49
N ALA A 79 22.53 -11.23 16.44
CA ALA A 79 21.99 -12.53 16.85
C ALA A 79 20.93 -13.05 15.87
#